data_AF-A0A662CY73-F1
#
_entry.id   AF-A0A662CY73-F1
#
_cell.length_a   1.000
_cell.length_b   1.000
_cell.length_c   1.000
_cell.angle_alpha   90.00
_cell.angle_beta   90.00
_cell.angle_gamma   90.00
#
_symmetry.space_group_name_H-M   'P 1'
#
loop_
_entity.id
_entity.type
_entity.pdbx_description
1 polymer ?
#
loop_
_entity_poly.entity_id
_entity_poly.type
_entity_poly.pdbx_seq_one_letter_code
_entity_poly.pdbx_strand_id
1 'polypeptide(L)'
;MNRTLLIIGSILLAAIVLSCDRDARTKEAILGTWVSVDQADTLVFLNEEVFEKNSPDNGYMTPFLYSIHHDSITVQYNGPNEILVKPSVHYFELEESTLSIDFTNGCYGFPREQLIYGR
;
A
#
# COMPACT_ATOMS: atom_id res chain seq x y z
N MET A 1 27.28 9.98 33.05
CA MET A 1 26.33 9.84 31.92
C MET A 1 27.11 9.30 30.73
N ASN A 2 26.86 8.06 30.33
CA ASN A 2 27.74 7.31 29.41
C ASN A 2 27.59 7.85 27.98
N ARG A 3 28.66 8.42 27.40
CA ARG A 3 28.65 9.00 26.04
C ARG A 3 28.17 8.00 24.98
N THR A 4 28.44 6.71 25.19
CA THR A 4 27.98 5.61 24.32
C THR A 4 26.46 5.44 24.33
N LEU A 5 25.81 5.61 25.47
CA LEU A 5 24.34 5.54 25.60
C LEU A 5 23.66 6.71 24.88
N LEU A 6 24.27 7.90 24.94
CA LEU A 6 23.81 9.09 24.20
C LEU A 6 23.92 8.89 22.68
N ILE A 7 25.05 8.36 22.19
CA ILE A 7 25.28 8.15 20.75
C ILE A 7 24.31 7.10 20.19
N ILE A 8 24.12 5.97 20.88
CA ILE A 8 23.19 4.92 20.45
C ILE A 8 21.75 5.45 20.43
N GLY A 9 21.35 6.21 21.45
CA GLY A 9 20.03 6.86 21.49
C GLY A 9 19.81 7.84 20.34
N SER A 10 20.83 8.62 19.97
CA SER A 10 20.76 9.55 18.83
C SER A 10 20.65 8.83 17.48
N ILE A 11 21.34 7.71 17.27
CA ILE A 11 21.27 6.93 16.03
C ILE A 11 19.89 6.28 15.86
N LEU A 12 19.35 5.71 16.94
CA LEU A 12 18.03 5.08 16.89
C LEU A 12 16.93 6.10 16.59
N LEU A 13 17.02 7.30 17.16
CA LEU A 13 16.06 8.39 16.89
C LEU A 13 16.12 8.85 15.43
N ALA A 14 17.31 8.99 14.86
CA ALA A 14 17.49 9.38 13.46
C ALA A 14 16.91 8.35 12.48
N ALA A 15 17.07 7.05 12.77
CA ALA A 15 16.51 5.97 11.95
C ALA A 15 14.97 6.00 11.91
N ILE A 16 14.32 6.30 13.05
CA ILE A 16 12.85 6.39 13.12
C ILE A 16 12.33 7.58 12.31
N VAL A 17 12.99 8.75 12.41
CA VAL A 17 12.59 9.96 11.67
C VAL A 17 12.71 9.75 10.15
N LEU A 18 13.79 9.10 9.69
CA LEU A 18 13.99 8.82 8.25
C LEU A 18 12.94 7.86 7.69
N SER A 19 12.51 6.86 8.46
CA SER A 19 11.45 5.94 8.01
C SER A 19 10.11 6.65 7.87
N CYS A 20 9.79 7.57 8.80
CA CYS A 20 8.54 8.32 8.76
C CYS A 20 8.45 9.24 7.52
N ASP A 21 9.56 9.91 7.16
CA ASP A 21 9.63 10.76 5.96
C ASP A 21 9.45 9.94 4.67
N ARG A 22 10.01 8.73 4.61
CA ARG A 22 9.81 7.81 3.47
C ARG A 22 8.33 7.43 3.32
N ASP A 23 7.66 7.06 4.40
CA ASP A 23 6.26 6.65 4.37
C ASP A 23 5.37 7.80 3.88
N ALA A 24 5.60 9.03 4.37
CA ALA A 24 4.86 10.21 3.95
C ALA A 24 5.02 10.48 2.44
N ARG A 25 6.26 10.49 1.94
CA ARG A 25 6.53 10.68 0.50
C ARG A 25 5.91 9.58 -0.37
N THR A 26 5.90 8.34 0.12
CA THR A 26 5.34 7.21 -0.62
C THR A 26 3.81 7.31 -0.70
N LYS A 27 3.16 7.76 0.38
CA LYS A 27 1.72 8.05 0.39
C LYS A 27 1.32 9.16 -0.58
N GLU A 28 2.14 10.19 -0.74
CA GLU A 28 1.89 11.23 -1.75
C GLU A 28 2.11 10.70 -3.17
N ALA A 29 3.19 9.93 -3.39
CA ALA A 29 3.57 9.43 -4.71
C ALA A 29 2.61 8.37 -5.28
N ILE A 30 1.99 7.55 -4.43
CA ILE A 30 1.07 6.49 -4.87
C ILE A 30 -0.27 7.04 -5.38
N LEU A 31 -0.62 8.31 -5.11
CA LEU A 31 -1.89 8.89 -5.50
C LEU A 31 -2.08 8.88 -7.03
N GLY A 32 -3.30 8.57 -7.47
CA GLY A 32 -3.68 8.54 -8.88
C GLY A 32 -4.16 7.17 -9.35
N THR A 33 -4.14 6.99 -10.67
CA THR A 33 -4.63 5.78 -11.34
C THR A 33 -3.47 4.88 -11.74
N TRP A 34 -3.64 3.59 -11.49
CA TRP A 34 -2.67 2.53 -11.76
C TRP A 34 -3.37 1.41 -12.50
N VAL A 35 -2.92 1.09 -13.71
CA VAL A 35 -3.53 0.06 -14.55
C VAL A 35 -2.58 -1.13 -14.61
N SER A 36 -3.09 -2.30 -14.30
CA SER A 36 -2.35 -3.56 -14.41
C SER A 36 -1.82 -3.77 -15.83
N VAL A 37 -0.68 -4.44 -15.97
CA VAL A 37 -0.03 -4.66 -17.27
C VAL A 37 -0.95 -5.40 -18.26
N ASP A 38 -1.80 -6.31 -17.77
CA ASP A 38 -2.78 -7.04 -18.57
C ASP A 38 -4.11 -6.28 -18.79
N GLN A 39 -4.25 -5.09 -18.20
CA GLN A 39 -5.42 -4.22 -18.22
C GLN A 39 -6.69 -4.85 -17.58
N ALA A 40 -6.54 -5.93 -16.80
CA ALA A 40 -7.67 -6.54 -16.10
C ALA A 40 -8.10 -5.72 -14.88
N ASP A 41 -7.12 -5.17 -14.17
CA ASP A 41 -7.28 -4.40 -12.95
C ASP A 41 -6.84 -2.93 -13.10
N THR A 42 -7.57 -2.04 -12.46
CA THR A 42 -7.31 -0.61 -12.32
C THR A 42 -7.52 -0.23 -10.86
N LEU A 43 -6.49 0.34 -10.25
CA LEU A 43 -6.52 0.93 -8.92
C LEU A 43 -6.57 2.46 -9.02
N VAL A 44 -7.39 3.10 -8.22
CA VAL A 44 -7.49 4.55 -8.14
C VAL A 44 -7.29 4.96 -6.68
N PHE A 45 -6.08 5.42 -6.33
CA PHE A 45 -5.75 5.96 -5.01
C PHE A 45 -6.28 7.39 -4.92
N LEU A 46 -7.40 7.56 -4.21
CA LEU A 46 -8.17 8.81 -4.13
C LEU A 46 -7.54 9.80 -3.15
N ASN A 47 -7.03 9.28 -2.04
CA ASN A 47 -6.39 10.02 -0.95
C ASN A 47 -5.50 9.04 -0.16
N GLU A 48 -4.90 9.50 0.95
CA GLU A 48 -3.96 8.72 1.76
C GLU A 48 -4.55 7.53 2.54
N GLU A 49 -5.88 7.34 2.48
CA GLU A 49 -6.61 6.31 3.24
C GLU A 49 -7.40 5.36 2.34
N VAL A 50 -7.85 5.81 1.18
CA VAL A 50 -8.80 5.10 0.33
C VAL A 50 -8.29 4.96 -1.10
N PHE A 51 -8.36 3.73 -1.62
CA PHE A 51 -8.29 3.49 -3.05
C PHE A 51 -9.50 2.68 -3.52
N GLU A 52 -9.80 2.75 -4.80
CA GLU A 52 -10.83 1.94 -5.42
C GLU A 52 -10.22 0.98 -6.45
N LYS A 53 -10.79 -0.22 -6.57
CA LYS A 53 -10.44 -1.19 -7.61
C LYS A 53 -11.63 -1.43 -8.52
N ASN A 54 -11.43 -1.47 -9.83
CA ASN A 54 -12.47 -1.93 -10.75
C ASN A 54 -12.83 -3.41 -10.49
N SER A 55 -14.12 -3.71 -10.56
CA SER A 55 -14.63 -5.06 -10.64
C SER A 55 -14.72 -5.47 -12.12
N PRO A 56 -13.97 -6.48 -12.57
CA PRO A 56 -13.92 -6.87 -13.99
C PRO A 56 -15.28 -7.32 -14.52
N ASP A 57 -16.17 -7.82 -13.64
CA ASP A 57 -17.46 -8.39 -14.06
C ASP A 57 -18.52 -7.34 -14.41
N ASN A 58 -18.42 -6.13 -13.85
CA ASN A 58 -19.52 -5.16 -13.89
C ASN A 58 -19.08 -3.68 -13.91
N GLY A 59 -17.78 -3.41 -13.89
CA GLY A 59 -17.22 -2.05 -13.94
C GLY A 59 -17.46 -1.21 -12.68
N TYR A 60 -18.00 -1.80 -11.60
CA TYR A 60 -18.15 -1.10 -10.34
C TYR A 60 -16.78 -0.88 -9.69
N MET A 61 -16.57 0.30 -9.13
CA MET A 61 -15.39 0.63 -8.34
C MET A 61 -15.63 0.21 -6.89
N THR A 62 -14.85 -0.74 -6.41
CA THR A 62 -14.92 -1.27 -5.05
C THR A 62 -13.91 -0.54 -4.17
N PRO A 63 -14.33 0.14 -3.09
CA PRO A 63 -13.43 0.86 -2.21
C PRO A 63 -12.69 -0.06 -1.23
N PHE A 64 -11.46 0.33 -0.91
CA PHE A 64 -10.58 -0.31 0.06
C PHE A 64 -9.92 0.77 0.91
N LEU A 65 -9.75 0.48 2.20
CA LEU A 65 -8.85 1.24 3.06
C LEU A 65 -7.42 0.73 2.87
N TYR A 66 -6.44 1.62 2.98
CA TYR A 66 -5.05 1.22 2.99
C TYR A 66 -4.18 2.02 3.96
N SER A 67 -3.06 1.42 4.35
CA SER A 67 -1.98 2.12 5.06
C SER A 67 -0.63 1.63 4.55
N ILE A 68 0.32 2.56 4.40
CA ILE A 68 1.70 2.27 3.98
C ILE A 68 2.62 2.34 5.18
N HIS A 69 3.45 1.31 5.32
CA HIS A 69 4.53 1.23 6.30
C HIS A 69 5.77 0.64 5.63
N HIS A 70 6.74 1.50 5.34
CA HIS A 70 8.02 1.16 4.71
C HIS A 70 7.89 0.48 3.35
N ASP A 71 7.94 -0.85 3.32
CA ASP A 71 7.84 -1.73 2.16
C ASP A 71 6.57 -2.58 2.19
N SER A 72 5.62 -2.23 3.07
CA SER A 72 4.34 -2.91 3.21
C SER A 72 3.14 -1.99 3.02
N ILE A 73 2.11 -2.54 2.39
CA ILE A 73 0.79 -1.94 2.28
C ILE A 73 -0.22 -2.85 2.98
N THR A 74 -0.96 -2.30 3.94
CA THR A 74 -2.13 -2.97 4.50
C THR A 74 -3.34 -2.63 3.65
N VAL A 75 -4.15 -3.62 3.31
CA VAL A 75 -5.37 -3.47 2.51
C VAL A 75 -6.56 -4.05 3.27
N GLN A 76 -7.63 -3.28 3.37
CA GLN A 76 -8.88 -3.66 4.02
C GLN A 76 -10.06 -3.35 3.09
N TYR A 77 -10.96 -4.33 2.90
CA TYR A 77 -12.20 -4.11 2.16
C TYR A 77 -13.09 -3.08 2.90
N ASN A 78 -13.55 -2.05 2.19
CA ASN A 78 -14.35 -0.96 2.76
C ASN A 78 -15.81 -1.01 2.26
N GLY A 79 -16.53 -2.09 2.57
CA GLY A 79 -17.92 -2.24 2.15
C GLY A 79 -18.81 -2.87 3.21
N PRO A 80 -20.08 -3.18 2.88
CA PRO A 80 -21.08 -3.60 3.87
C PRO A 80 -20.69 -4.82 4.74
N ASN A 81 -19.79 -5.66 4.22
CA ASN A 81 -19.28 -6.86 4.89
C ASN A 81 -17.83 -6.71 5.39
N GLU A 82 -17.34 -5.48 5.58
CA GLU A 82 -15.98 -5.17 6.06
C GLU A 82 -15.60 -6.03 7.28
N ILE A 83 -16.48 -6.12 8.28
CA ILE A 83 -16.20 -6.87 9.53
C ILE A 83 -15.94 -8.37 9.33
N LEU A 84 -16.35 -8.93 8.19
CA LEU A 84 -16.12 -10.33 7.84
C LEU A 84 -14.81 -10.55 7.08
N VAL A 85 -14.18 -9.47 6.61
CA VAL A 85 -12.95 -9.48 5.83
C VAL A 85 -11.83 -8.90 6.68
N LYS A 86 -10.84 -9.72 7.03
CA LYS A 86 -9.69 -9.24 7.81
C LYS A 86 -8.76 -8.39 6.94
N PRO A 87 -8.07 -7.39 7.52
CA PRO A 87 -7.02 -6.68 6.81
C PRO A 87 -5.92 -7.65 6.43
N SER A 88 -5.29 -7.40 5.29
CA SER A 88 -4.16 -8.18 4.78
C SER A 88 -2.97 -7.25 4.54
N VAL A 89 -1.76 -7.76 4.77
CA VAL A 89 -0.52 -6.97 4.65
C VAL A 89 0.31 -7.56 3.53
N HIS A 90 0.72 -6.72 2.59
CA HIS A 90 1.41 -7.11 1.36
C HIS A 90 2.71 -6.35 1.24
N TYR A 91 3.72 -7.02 0.71
CA TYR A 91 4.91 -6.33 0.25
C TYR A 91 4.54 -5.47 -0.96
N PHE A 92 5.08 -4.26 -1.04
CA PHE A 92 4.93 -3.42 -2.22
C PHE A 92 6.21 -2.65 -2.55
N GLU A 93 6.36 -2.35 -3.83
CA GLU A 93 7.39 -1.46 -4.37
C GLU A 93 6.73 -0.38 -5.21
N LEU A 94 7.16 0.86 -5.03
CA LEU A 94 6.73 2.00 -5.82
C LEU A 94 7.95 2.67 -6.44
N GLU A 95 8.02 2.61 -7.76
CA GLU A 95 8.93 3.37 -8.61
C GLU A 95 8.12 4.40 -9.42
N GLU A 96 8.79 5.40 -10.03
CA GLU A 96 8.14 6.58 -10.63
C GLU A 96 6.87 6.29 -11.47
N SER A 97 6.89 5.20 -12.24
CA SER A 97 5.78 4.78 -13.11
C SER A 97 5.33 3.34 -12.90
N THR A 98 5.85 2.65 -11.88
CA THR A 98 5.58 1.23 -11.64
C THR A 98 5.21 0.98 -10.19
N LEU A 99 4.07 0.34 -9.97
CA LEU A 99 3.61 -0.13 -8.67
C LEU A 99 3.56 -1.65 -8.71
N SER A 100 4.24 -2.32 -7.78
CA SER A 100 4.19 -3.77 -7.61
C SER A 100 3.63 -4.08 -6.24
N ILE A 101 2.64 -4.98 -6.16
CA ILE A 101 2.07 -5.47 -4.89
C ILE A 101 2.00 -7.00 -4.92
N ASP A 102 2.54 -7.65 -3.89
CA ASP A 102 2.52 -9.11 -3.75
C ASP A 102 1.31 -9.58 -2.95
N PHE A 103 0.27 -10.07 -3.63
CA PHE A 103 -0.95 -10.62 -3.01
C PHE A 103 -0.90 -12.14 -2.81
N THR A 104 0.26 -12.80 -2.94
CA THR A 104 0.38 -14.26 -2.82
C THR A 104 -0.09 -14.82 -1.48
N ASN A 105 0.01 -14.03 -0.40
CA ASN A 105 -0.49 -14.39 0.93
C ASN A 105 -2.02 -14.19 1.10
N GLY A 106 -2.70 -13.64 0.07
CA GLY A 106 -4.14 -13.48 -0.03
C GLY A 106 -4.67 -12.11 0.37
N CYS A 107 -5.42 -11.49 -0.54
CA CYS A 107 -6.19 -10.26 -0.31
C CYS A 107 -7.60 -10.42 -0.85
N TYR A 108 -8.61 -9.96 -0.12
CA TYR A 108 -9.99 -10.04 -0.58
C TYR A 108 -10.19 -9.15 -1.82
N GLY A 109 -10.76 -9.71 -2.88
CA GLY A 109 -11.00 -8.99 -4.14
C GLY A 109 -9.78 -8.94 -5.09
N PHE A 110 -8.70 -9.66 -4.78
CA PHE A 110 -7.49 -9.74 -5.60
C PHE A 110 -7.10 -11.20 -5.88
N PRO A 111 -6.48 -11.49 -7.04
CA PRO A 111 -5.87 -12.80 -7.29
C PRO A 111 -4.68 -13.03 -6.35
N ARG A 112 -4.34 -14.30 -6.11
CA ARG A 112 -3.22 -14.69 -5.24
C ARG A 112 -1.90 -14.73 -6.00
N GLU A 113 -1.44 -13.57 -6.44
CA GLU A 113 -0.22 -13.41 -7.23
C GLU A 113 0.38 -12.01 -7.02
N GLN A 114 1.57 -11.80 -7.57
CA GLN A 114 2.18 -10.47 -7.63
C GLN A 114 1.59 -9.71 -8.83
N LEU A 115 1.04 -8.53 -8.58
CA LEU A 115 0.49 -7.66 -9.61
C LEU A 115 1.38 -6.45 -9.83
N ILE A 116 1.57 -6.12 -11.10
CA ILE A 116 2.34 -4.96 -11.56
C ILE A 116 1.39 -4.01 -12.27
N TYR A 117 1.46 -2.74 -11.89
CA TYR A 117 0.65 -1.67 -12.43
C TYR A 117 1.54 -0.56 -13.00
N GLY A 118 1.11 0.00 -14.12
CA GLY A 118 1.71 1.18 -14.75
C GLY A 118 0.82 2.42 -14.60
N ARG A 119 1.45 3.59 -14.72
CA ARG A 119 0.82 4.90 -14.74
C ARG A 119 0.89 5.55 -16.12
#